data_AF-A0A527YPX9-F1
#
_entry.id   AF-A0A527YPX9-F1
#
_cell.length_a   1.000
_cell.length_b   1.000
_cell.length_c   1.000
_cell.angle_alpha   90.00
_cell.angle_beta   90.00
_cell.angle_gamma   90.00
#
_symmetry.space_group_name_H-M   'P 1'
#
loop_
_entity.id
_entity.type
_entity.pdbx_description
1 polymer ?
#
loop_
_entity_poly.entity_id
_entity_poly.type
_entity_poly.pdbx_seq_one_letter_code
_entity_poly.pdbx_strand_id
1 'polypeptide(L)'
;PEEIYDRPKSEFAATFLGDANIFRGETTGTGIRLPDGTAIAAGAGATLAAGARASCAVRPERIRIGTHSGTSDPNANMLRGQISKRIFA
;
A
#
# COMPACT_ATOMS: atom_id res chain seq x y z
N PRO A 1 19.63 -7.23 5.49
CA PRO A 1 19.22 -6.75 4.14
C PRO A 1 17.69 -6.71 3.96
N GLU A 2 16.99 -7.78 4.32
CA GLU A 2 15.51 -7.86 4.20
C GLU A 2 14.74 -6.79 4.97
N GLU A 3 15.20 -6.40 6.16
CA GLU A 3 14.48 -5.44 7.01
C GLU A 3 14.29 -4.06 6.33
N ILE A 4 15.29 -3.58 5.59
CA ILE A 4 15.18 -2.30 4.85
C ILE A 4 14.23 -2.45 3.65
N TYR A 5 14.11 -3.65 3.09
CA TYR A 5 13.21 -3.93 1.97
C TYR A 5 11.76 -4.06 2.42
N ASP A 6 11.52 -4.86 3.47
CA ASP A 6 10.19 -5.17 4.00
C ASP A 6 9.64 -4.07 4.91
N ARG A 7 10.52 -3.32 5.59
CA ARG A 7 10.18 -2.24 6.53
C ARG A 7 11.04 -1.00 6.31
N PRO A 8 10.95 -0.36 5.13
CA PRO A 8 11.70 0.87 4.86
C PRO A 8 11.30 1.98 5.84
N LYS A 9 12.29 2.65 6.41
CA LYS A 9 12.08 3.77 7.37
C LYS A 9 11.81 5.12 6.69
N SER A 10 11.83 5.17 5.36
CA SER A 10 11.53 6.37 4.57
C SER A 10 11.02 5.99 3.18
N GLU A 11 10.31 6.91 2.54
CA GLU A 11 9.90 6.76 1.13
C GLU A 11 11.12 6.56 0.21
N PHE A 12 12.21 7.30 0.46
CA PHE A 12 13.47 7.13 -0.27
C PHE A 12 13.99 5.70 -0.17
N ALA A 13 14.04 5.12 1.04
CA ALA A 13 14.48 3.73 1.20
C ALA A 13 13.54 2.74 0.50
N ALA A 14 12.23 3.02 0.53
CA ALA A 14 11.22 2.18 -0.14
C ALA A 14 11.44 2.15 -1.66
N THR A 15 11.72 3.29 -2.30
CA THR A 15 11.89 3.38 -3.76
C THR A 15 13.32 3.13 -4.23
N PHE A 16 14.32 3.27 -3.35
CA PHE A 16 15.72 3.03 -3.70
C PHE A 16 16.05 1.54 -3.72
N LEU A 17 15.49 0.78 -2.77
CA LEU A 17 15.67 -0.67 -2.70
C LEU A 17 14.52 -1.37 -3.41
N GLY A 18 14.50 -1.30 -4.75
CA GLY A 18 13.51 -1.92 -5.63
C GLY A 18 12.23 -1.09 -5.85
N ASP A 19 11.31 -1.65 -6.64
CA ASP A 19 10.07 -0.97 -7.00
C ASP A 19 9.09 -0.91 -5.80
N ALA A 20 8.35 0.19 -5.71
CA ALA A 20 7.28 0.38 -4.74
C ALA A 20 6.18 1.29 -5.31
N ASN A 21 4.93 0.94 -5.05
CA ASN A 21 3.80 1.84 -5.26
C ASN A 21 3.62 2.70 -4.01
N ILE A 22 3.59 4.02 -4.18
CA ILE A 22 3.43 4.96 -3.06
C ILE A 22 2.01 5.57 -3.09
N PHE A 23 1.19 5.16 -2.13
CA PHE A 23 -0.11 5.74 -1.88
C PHE A 23 0.00 6.87 -0.87
N ARG A 24 -0.64 8.01 -1.12
CA ARG A 24 -0.56 9.20 -0.25
C ARG A 24 -1.94 9.57 0.25
N GLY A 25 -2.02 9.90 1.53
CA GLY A 25 -3.30 10.18 2.19
C GLY A 25 -3.11 10.70 3.61
N GLU A 26 -4.19 10.63 4.37
CA GLU A 26 -4.22 11.03 5.78
C GLU A 26 -4.26 9.80 6.68
N THR A 27 -3.56 9.85 7.81
CA THR A 27 -3.50 8.76 8.78
C THR A 27 -4.84 8.53 9.45
N THR A 28 -5.20 7.26 9.67
CA THR A 28 -6.44 6.84 10.36
C THR A 28 -6.19 6.22 11.73
N GLY A 29 -4.93 6.15 12.17
CA GLY A 29 -4.49 5.40 13.35
C GLY A 29 -4.11 3.94 13.06
N THR A 30 -4.74 3.31 12.07
CA THR A 30 -4.49 1.92 11.65
C THR A 30 -4.07 1.79 10.18
N GLY A 31 -3.75 2.91 9.54
CA GLY A 31 -3.44 2.98 8.12
C GLY A 31 -3.55 4.40 7.58
N ILE A 32 -3.92 4.50 6.30
CA ILE A 32 -4.19 5.78 5.63
C ILE A 32 -5.54 5.78 4.91
N ARG A 33 -6.11 6.97 4.74
CA ARG A 33 -7.26 7.25 3.88
C ARG A 33 -6.79 8.10 2.70
N LEU A 34 -7.04 7.61 1.49
CA LEU A 34 -6.71 8.31 0.24
C LEU A 34 -7.70 9.47 -0.02
N PRO A 35 -7.35 10.41 -0.91
CA PRO A 35 -8.24 11.54 -1.26
C PRO A 35 -9.61 11.13 -1.80
N ASP A 36 -9.72 9.95 -2.41
CA ASP A 36 -10.99 9.40 -2.92
C ASP A 36 -11.83 8.69 -1.85
N GLY A 37 -11.37 8.69 -0.59
CA GLY A 37 -12.03 8.03 0.54
C GLY A 37 -11.62 6.57 0.75
N THR A 38 -10.84 5.97 -0.15
CA THR A 38 -10.36 4.59 -0.01
C THR A 38 -9.50 4.45 1.23
N ALA A 39 -9.78 3.44 2.06
CA ALA A 39 -8.98 3.12 3.24
C ALA A 39 -7.97 2.01 2.92
N ILE A 40 -6.71 2.23 3.28
CA ILE A 40 -5.64 1.24 3.23
C ILE A 40 -5.20 0.98 4.67
N ALA A 41 -5.49 -0.21 5.18
CA ALA A 41 -4.97 -0.68 6.45
C ALA A 41 -3.48 -0.97 6.34
N ALA A 42 -2.69 -0.55 7.33
CA ALA A 42 -1.27 -0.84 7.43
C ALA A 42 -0.97 -1.41 8.82
N GLY A 43 -0.19 -2.50 8.88
CA GLY A 43 0.14 -3.17 10.12
C GLY A 43 0.84 -2.26 11.14
N ALA A 44 0.61 -2.54 12.43
CA ALA A 44 1.04 -1.77 13.58
C ALA A 44 2.58 -1.70 13.72
N GLY A 45 3.22 -0.80 12.97
CA GLY A 45 4.63 -0.42 13.19
C GLY A 45 4.76 0.86 14.03
N ALA A 46 3.85 1.81 13.83
CA ALA A 46 3.76 3.05 14.57
C ALA A 46 2.29 3.51 14.60
N THR A 47 1.75 3.78 15.79
CA THR A 47 0.45 4.45 15.91
C THR A 47 0.61 5.89 15.44
N LEU A 48 0.26 6.16 14.20
CA LEU A 48 0.28 7.51 13.66
C LEU A 48 -0.98 8.24 14.15
N ALA A 49 -0.80 9.43 14.74
CA ALA A 49 -1.92 10.29 15.11
C ALA A 49 -2.80 10.53 13.87
N ALA A 50 -4.12 10.40 14.01
CA ALA A 50 -5.04 10.55 12.89
C ALA A 50 -5.02 11.98 12.33
N GLY A 51 -5.28 12.10 11.02
CA GLY A 51 -5.36 13.39 10.31
C GLY A 51 -4.01 13.98 9.87
N ALA A 52 -2.89 13.30 10.13
CA ALA A 52 -1.58 13.69 9.62
C ALA A 52 -1.39 13.18 8.18
N ARG A 53 -0.63 13.92 7.36
CA ARG A 53 -0.25 13.44 6.02
C ARG A 53 0.74 12.28 6.14
N ALA A 54 0.50 11.21 5.40
CA ALA A 54 1.39 10.05 5.36
C ALA A 54 1.38 9.34 3.99
N SER A 55 2.37 8.47 3.82
CA SER A 55 2.54 7.60 2.66
C SER A 55 2.49 6.13 3.07
N CYS A 56 1.80 5.30 2.29
CA CYS A 56 1.85 3.85 2.39
C CYS A 56 2.57 3.29 1.15
N ALA A 57 3.68 2.60 1.38
CA ALA A 57 4.44 1.92 0.34
C ALA A 57 3.96 0.47 0.21
N VAL A 58 3.65 0.04 -1.01
CA VAL A 58 3.25 -1.34 -1.32
C VAL A 58 4.13 -1.88 -2.44
N ARG A 59 4.83 -2.98 -2.15
CA ARG A 59 5.65 -3.69 -3.12
C ARG A 59 4.79 -4.30 -4.24
N PRO A 60 5.15 -4.19 -5.52
CA PRO A 60 4.33 -4.73 -6.62
C PRO A 60 4.03 -6.24 -6.47
N GLU A 61 4.98 -7.03 -6.00
CA GLU A 61 4.83 -8.47 -5.76
C GLU A 61 3.86 -8.82 -4.61
N ARG A 62 3.48 -7.82 -3.78
CA ARG A 62 2.45 -7.95 -2.75
C ARG A 62 1.04 -7.62 -3.28
N ILE A 63 0.91 -7.16 -4.52
CA ILE A 63 -0.38 -6.86 -5.16
C ILE A 63 -0.82 -8.07 -5.98
N ARG A 64 -2.08 -8.46 -5.83
CA ARG A 64 -2.72 -9.47 -6.68
C ARG A 64 -3.90 -8.84 -7.40
N ILE A 65 -4.03 -9.17 -8.69
CA ILE A 65 -5.20 -8.78 -9.48
C ILE A 65 -6.25 -9.88 -9.33
N GLY A 66 -7.37 -9.56 -8.68
CA GLY A 66 -8.51 -10.46 -8.52
C GLY A 66 -9.68 -10.06 -9.41
N THR A 67 -10.53 -11.03 -9.77
CA THR A 67 -11.86 -10.76 -10.34
C THR A 67 -12.89 -10.61 -9.23
N HIS A 68 -14.00 -9.94 -9.51
CA HIS A 68 -15.05 -9.64 -8.52
C HIS A 68 -15.68 -10.88 -7.85
N SER A 69 -15.45 -12.09 -8.39
CA SER A 69 -16.00 -13.37 -7.91
C SER A 69 -15.05 -14.20 -7.06
N GLY A 70 -13.83 -13.73 -6.78
CA GLY A 70 -12.88 -14.46 -5.94
C GLY A 70 -13.20 -14.29 -4.45
N THR A 71 -13.11 -15.39 -3.68
CA THR A 71 -13.11 -15.34 -2.22
C THR A 71 -11.98 -14.43 -1.76
N SER A 72 -12.33 -13.21 -1.41
CA SER A 72 -11.37 -12.21 -0.95
C SER A 72 -11.13 -12.48 0.53
N ASP A 73 -9.86 -12.53 0.95
CA ASP A 73 -9.54 -12.52 2.38
C ASP A 73 -10.22 -11.27 2.99
N PRO A 74 -11.13 -11.44 3.97
CA PRO A 74 -11.85 -10.31 4.57
C PRO A 74 -10.92 -9.29 5.22
N ASN A 75 -9.66 -9.64 5.48
CA ASN A 75 -8.65 -8.77 6.07
C ASN A 75 -7.73 -8.12 5.03
N ALA A 76 -7.89 -8.39 3.72
CA ALA A 76 -7.06 -7.79 2.69
C ALA A 76 -7.54 -6.39 2.30
N ASN A 77 -6.60 -5.50 2.02
CA ASN A 77 -6.89 -4.23 1.35
C ASN A 77 -7.38 -4.49 -0.08
N MET A 78 -8.54 -3.93 -0.45
CA MET A 78 -9.13 -4.06 -1.77
C MET A 78 -9.29 -2.69 -2.43
N LEU A 79 -8.67 -2.52 -3.59
CA LEU A 79 -8.77 -1.31 -4.41
C LEU A 79 -9.36 -1.68 -5.76
N ARG A 80 -10.26 -0.84 -6.28
CA ARG A 80 -10.77 -0.97 -7.64
C ARG A 80 -9.84 -0.20 -8.59
N GLY A 81 -9.63 -0.75 -9.78
CA GLY A 81 -8.82 -0.13 -10.80
C GLY A 81 -9.08 -0.73 -12.18
N GLN A 82 -8.51 -0.09 -13.20
CA GLN A 82 -8.51 -0.58 -14.57
C GLN A 82 -7.08 -0.94 -14.97
N ILE A 83 -6.91 -2.08 -15.64
CA ILE A 83 -5.62 -2.44 -16.23
C ILE A 83 -5.40 -1.56 -17.45
N SER A 84 -4.45 -0.64 -17.37
CA SER A 84 -4.13 0.29 -18.46
C SER A 84 -3.11 -0.28 -19.45
N LYS A 85 -2.17 -1.11 -18.98
CA LYS A 85 -1.12 -1.70 -19.80
C LYS A 85 -0.73 -3.06 -19.26
N ARG A 86 -0.49 -4.02 -20.16
CA ARG A 86 0.14 -5.29 -19.86
C ARG A 86 1.41 -5.37 -20.71
N ILE A 87 2.56 -5.49 -20.05
CA ILE A 87 3.85 -5.61 -20.70
C ILE A 87 4.31 -7.05 -20.53
N PHE A 88 4.69 -7.69 -21.63
CA PHE A 88 5.39 -8.97 -21.61
C PHE A 88 6.83 -8.70 -22.02
N ALA A 89 7.77 -9.32 -21.31
CA ALA A 89 9.15 -9.42 -21.78
C ALA A 89 9.24 -10.40 -22.95
#